data_AF-A0A1V6I351-F1
#
_entry.id   AF-A0A1V6I351-F1
#
_cell.length_a   1.000
_cell.length_b   1.000
_cell.length_c   1.000
_cell.angle_alpha   90.00
_cell.angle_beta   90.00
_cell.angle_gamma   90.00
#
_symmetry.space_group_name_H-M   'P 1'
#
loop_
_entity.id
_entity.type
_entity.pdbx_description
1 polymer ?
#
loop_
_entity_poly.entity_id
_entity_poly.type
_entity_poly.pdbx_seq_one_letter_code
_entity_poly.pdbx_strand_id
1 'polypeptide(L)'
;MENKNENNSSIIPIGSTGLVRVGNTLAVTNKILTELSKRVQYIRIGCQEWASANLLVKEFRNGDPIPMINSNEEWSKLKTPAYCHFNNERENEEKYGLLYNWYAVNDFRELAPKNWEIASEIDWSILNHFLGLSEAGKILKSKSIWETKSKGLDSFKFNGIPSGYRDYNGEFDYLGVNGYFWTKTENDEKTAWARGLNASKDTIGVYDYEKEGGMAVRCVRKVMNNNNEMSYSLLEKAKDLWNKKDYINSIKMATQAIELNPGYQEAYYQKGLSYQYSDNQQEAIFNYNLSIYLNETYEAFYNRAFCKQRLWDFSGAIEDYTKSILLNPNIGGSYYNRGRAKFEFKDYEGARSDYNTAIQLDENLKRLTNYLDLI
;
A
#
# COMPACT_ATOMS: atom_id res chain seq x y z
N MET A 1 -23.54 54.73 30.76
CA MET A 1 -22.24 54.90 30.09
C MET A 1 -21.29 53.90 30.70
N GLU A 2 -20.61 53.17 29.82
CA GLU A 2 -19.61 52.15 30.09
C GLU A 2 -18.57 52.61 31.12
N ASN A 3 -18.04 51.66 31.89
CA ASN A 3 -16.58 51.52 31.96
C ASN A 3 -16.17 50.13 32.43
N LYS A 4 -15.30 49.52 31.61
CA LYS A 4 -14.49 48.35 31.92
C LYS A 4 -13.50 48.70 33.04
N ASN A 5 -13.10 47.72 33.83
CA ASN A 5 -11.69 47.55 34.21
C ASN A 5 -11.38 46.09 34.57
N GLU A 6 -10.17 45.70 34.20
CA GLU A 6 -9.61 44.36 34.12
C GLU A 6 -9.06 43.81 35.45
N ASN A 7 -8.90 42.47 35.44
CA ASN A 7 -7.86 41.66 36.11
C ASN A 7 -7.73 41.68 37.65
N ASN A 8 -7.98 40.53 38.28
CA ASN A 8 -6.86 39.76 38.86
C ASN A 8 -7.21 38.31 39.21
N SER A 9 -6.18 37.50 39.04
CA SER A 9 -6.04 36.06 39.21
C SER A 9 -6.10 35.59 40.67
N SER A 10 -6.53 34.34 40.89
CA SER A 10 -5.88 33.38 41.80
C SER A 10 -6.55 32.00 41.73
N ILE A 11 -5.85 31.04 41.11
CA ILE A 11 -6.12 29.60 41.25
C ILE A 11 -5.02 29.05 42.18
N ILE A 12 -5.43 28.38 43.26
CA ILE A 12 -4.56 27.67 44.23
C ILE A 12 -4.76 26.15 44.03
N PRO A 13 -3.73 25.31 44.21
CA PRO A 13 -3.63 23.97 43.60
C PRO A 13 -4.01 22.84 44.57
N ILE A 14 -4.36 21.67 44.04
CA ILE A 14 -4.37 20.40 44.79
C ILE A 14 -3.81 19.27 43.93
N GLY A 15 -2.82 18.58 44.49
CA GLY A 15 -2.09 17.49 43.84
C GLY A 15 -2.65 16.09 44.11
N SER A 16 -2.22 15.19 43.23
CA SER A 16 -1.82 13.79 43.43
C SER A 16 -2.72 12.75 44.12
N THR A 17 -2.84 11.63 43.40
CA THR A 17 -3.07 10.23 43.80
C THR A 17 -4.51 9.68 43.74
N GLY A 18 -4.66 8.60 42.96
CA GLY A 18 -5.89 7.84 42.78
C GLY A 18 -5.75 6.79 41.67
N LEU A 19 -4.77 5.89 41.81
CA LEU A 19 -4.61 4.69 40.97
C LEU A 19 -5.81 3.76 41.15
N VAL A 20 -6.58 3.50 40.09
CA VAL A 20 -7.49 2.36 40.03
C VAL A 20 -6.81 1.25 39.24
N ARG A 21 -6.57 0.14 39.93
CA ARG A 21 -5.99 -1.11 39.43
C ARG A 21 -7.12 -1.97 38.85
N VAL A 22 -7.13 -2.19 37.54
CA VAL A 22 -7.90 -3.28 36.91
C VAL A 22 -6.89 -4.31 36.41
N GLY A 23 -7.05 -5.54 36.86
CA GLY A 23 -6.05 -6.59 36.81
C GLY A 23 -5.86 -7.24 35.44
N ASN A 24 -4.62 -7.64 35.21
CA ASN A 24 -4.16 -8.89 34.58
C ASN A 24 -4.90 -9.38 33.33
N THR A 25 -4.67 -8.72 32.19
CA THR A 25 -4.54 -9.40 30.87
C THR A 25 -3.74 -8.54 29.87
N LEU A 26 -2.64 -7.91 30.30
CA LEU A 26 -1.96 -6.84 29.54
C LEU A 26 -0.42 -6.92 29.52
N ALA A 27 0.15 -8.09 29.81
CA ALA A 27 1.61 -8.25 29.89
C ALA A 27 2.30 -8.69 28.58
N VAL A 28 1.56 -9.17 27.57
CA VAL A 28 2.18 -9.68 26.33
C VAL A 28 2.11 -8.66 25.18
N THR A 29 1.14 -7.74 25.19
CA THR A 29 0.93 -6.76 24.11
C THR A 29 1.81 -5.52 24.16
N ASN A 30 2.55 -5.29 25.25
CA ASN A 30 3.38 -4.09 25.39
C ASN A 30 4.81 -4.26 24.87
N LYS A 31 5.42 -5.46 24.86
CA LYS A 31 6.85 -5.60 24.52
C LYS A 31 7.16 -5.20 23.06
N ILE A 32 6.36 -5.68 22.11
CA ILE A 32 6.48 -5.37 20.67
C ILE A 32 6.19 -3.88 20.40
N LEU A 33 5.16 -3.33 21.07
CA LEU A 33 4.84 -1.90 20.98
C LEU A 33 5.98 -1.04 21.54
N THR A 34 6.66 -1.50 22.59
CA THR A 34 7.75 -0.80 23.26
C THR A 34 9.04 -0.80 22.43
N GLU A 35 9.30 -1.82 21.60
CA GLU A 35 10.51 -1.88 20.76
C GLU A 35 10.38 -1.05 19.48
N LEU A 36 9.23 -1.07 18.80
CA LEU A 36 8.99 -0.20 17.64
C LEU A 36 8.84 1.28 18.04
N SER A 37 8.11 1.59 19.13
CA SER A 37 7.90 2.98 19.56
C SER A 37 9.16 3.67 20.11
N LYS A 38 10.17 2.90 20.57
CA LYS A 38 11.43 3.46 21.06
C LYS A 38 12.50 3.68 19.97
N ARG A 39 12.36 3.08 18.78
CA ARG A 39 13.38 3.14 17.72
C ARG A 39 12.89 3.56 16.33
N VAL A 40 11.59 3.48 16.03
CA VAL A 40 11.06 3.68 14.67
C VAL A 40 10.24 4.97 14.62
N GLN A 41 10.77 5.99 13.95
CA GLN A 41 9.99 7.14 13.51
C GLN A 41 9.10 6.69 12.34
N TYR A 42 7.95 7.32 12.14
CA TYR A 42 7.18 7.11 10.92
C TYR A 42 7.37 8.29 9.98
N ILE A 43 7.38 7.99 8.69
CA ILE A 43 7.56 8.96 7.63
C ILE A 43 6.30 8.96 6.77
N ARG A 44 5.79 10.14 6.44
CA ARG A 44 4.62 10.26 5.57
C ARG A 44 5.07 10.47 4.13
N ILE A 45 4.58 9.62 3.24
CA ILE A 45 4.81 9.72 1.79
C ILE A 45 3.46 9.53 1.11
N GLY A 46 2.89 10.61 0.58
CA GLY A 46 1.53 10.61 0.05
C GLY A 46 0.49 10.17 1.08
N CYS A 47 -0.35 9.20 0.70
CA CYS A 47 -1.40 8.61 1.54
C CYS A 47 -0.89 7.45 2.43
N GLN A 48 0.43 7.27 2.56
CA GLN A 48 1.04 6.20 3.34
C GLN A 48 1.92 6.76 4.46
N GLU A 49 1.97 6.02 5.56
CA GLU A 49 2.96 6.18 6.61
C GLU A 49 3.84 4.93 6.67
N TRP A 50 5.14 5.13 6.55
CA TRP A 50 6.14 4.06 6.51
C TRP A 50 6.98 4.07 7.77
N ALA A 51 7.40 2.89 8.22
CA ALA A 51 8.42 2.75 9.24
C ALA A 51 9.76 3.28 8.71
N SER A 52 10.48 4.08 9.51
CA SER A 52 11.81 4.61 9.17
C SER A 52 12.93 3.57 9.30
N ALA A 53 12.63 2.35 9.74
CA ALA A 53 13.58 1.25 9.85
C ALA A 53 12.94 -0.09 9.44
N ASN A 54 13.79 -1.08 9.16
CA ASN A 54 13.37 -2.46 8.94
C ASN A 54 12.77 -3.03 10.23
N LEU A 55 11.85 -3.97 10.11
CA LEU A 55 11.24 -4.61 11.29
C LEU A 55 12.23 -5.54 12.01
N LEU A 56 12.29 -5.45 13.33
CA LEU A 56 13.19 -6.20 14.21
C LEU A 56 12.43 -6.92 15.31
N VAL A 57 11.59 -7.89 14.95
CA VAL A 57 10.80 -8.68 15.90
C VAL A 57 11.25 -10.14 15.88
N LYS A 58 11.28 -10.77 17.05
CA LYS A 58 11.66 -12.19 17.23
C LYS A 58 10.48 -13.04 17.69
N GLU A 59 9.33 -12.39 17.84
CA GLU A 59 8.06 -12.93 18.30
C GLU A 59 6.99 -12.37 17.35
N PHE A 60 5.99 -13.17 17.02
CA PHE A 60 4.80 -12.71 16.31
C PHE A 60 3.96 -11.78 17.18
N ARG A 61 2.98 -11.09 16.59
CA ARG A 61 2.09 -10.17 17.32
C ARG A 61 1.36 -10.83 18.49
N ASN A 62 1.05 -12.12 18.40
CA ASN A 62 0.42 -12.89 19.48
C ASN A 62 1.39 -13.30 20.61
N GLY A 63 2.70 -13.03 20.47
CA GLY A 63 3.74 -13.39 21.43
C GLY A 63 4.42 -14.74 21.16
N ASP A 64 3.98 -15.50 20.15
CA ASP A 64 4.64 -16.76 19.81
C ASP A 64 6.05 -16.49 19.27
N PRO A 65 7.07 -17.25 19.70
CA PRO A 65 8.42 -17.07 19.20
C PRO A 65 8.51 -17.47 17.72
N ILE A 66 9.32 -16.73 16.97
CA ILE A 66 9.73 -17.09 15.61
C ILE A 66 11.03 -17.89 15.75
N PRO A 67 11.15 -19.10 15.18
CA PRO A 67 12.39 -19.85 15.21
C PRO A 67 13.55 -19.10 14.54
N MET A 68 14.71 -19.04 15.21
CA MET A 68 15.94 -18.51 14.63
C MET A 68 16.77 -19.64 14.02
N ILE A 69 16.94 -19.65 12.70
CA ILE A 69 17.59 -20.74 11.98
C ILE A 69 18.86 -20.24 11.28
N ASN A 70 20.01 -20.66 11.78
CA ASN A 70 21.30 -20.25 11.21
C ASN A 70 21.89 -21.27 10.23
N SER A 71 21.53 -22.56 10.34
CA SER A 71 22.03 -23.60 9.42
C SER A 71 21.49 -23.41 8.00
N ASN A 72 22.38 -23.43 6.99
CA ASN A 72 21.97 -23.34 5.58
C ASN A 72 21.19 -24.58 5.15
N GLU A 73 21.60 -25.76 5.63
CA GLU A 73 20.92 -27.01 5.33
C GLU A 73 19.51 -27.05 5.92
N GLU A 74 19.33 -26.53 7.13
CA GLU A 74 18.01 -26.45 7.75
C GLU A 74 17.14 -25.41 7.04
N TRP A 75 17.71 -24.22 6.77
CA TRP A 75 17.02 -23.11 6.11
C TRP A 75 16.43 -23.50 4.75
N SER A 76 17.23 -24.16 3.91
CA SER A 76 16.82 -24.56 2.56
C SER A 76 15.66 -25.55 2.51
N LYS A 77 15.32 -26.18 3.64
CA LYS A 77 14.21 -27.14 3.75
C LYS A 77 12.98 -26.53 4.44
N LEU A 78 13.06 -25.29 4.92
CA LEU A 78 11.98 -24.69 5.70
C LEU A 78 10.76 -24.38 4.85
N LYS A 79 9.61 -24.87 5.32
CA LYS A 79 8.27 -24.46 4.87
C LYS A 79 7.47 -23.79 5.98
N THR A 80 8.18 -23.38 7.03
CA THR A 80 7.62 -22.77 8.24
C THR A 80 8.34 -21.45 8.51
N PRO A 81 7.71 -20.54 9.28
CA PRO A 81 8.32 -19.28 9.64
C PRO A 81 9.69 -19.42 10.31
N ALA A 82 10.63 -18.59 9.88
CA ALA A 82 11.91 -18.44 10.54
C ALA A 82 12.48 -17.04 10.33
N TYR A 83 13.42 -16.67 11.20
CA TYR A 83 14.28 -15.53 11.00
C TYR A 83 15.76 -15.92 11.17
N CYS A 84 16.67 -15.07 10.69
CA CYS A 84 18.09 -15.17 10.98
C CYS A 84 18.74 -13.77 11.02
N HIS A 85 19.96 -13.73 11.54
CA HIS A 85 20.85 -12.58 11.37
C HIS A 85 21.57 -12.64 10.03
N PHE A 86 21.98 -11.49 9.52
CA PHE A 86 22.85 -11.45 8.33
C PHE A 86 24.16 -12.17 8.59
N ASN A 87 24.55 -13.03 7.65
CA ASN A 87 25.70 -13.94 7.75
C ASN A 87 25.67 -14.83 9.01
N ASN A 88 24.52 -14.97 9.66
CA ASN A 88 24.37 -15.59 10.98
C ASN A 88 25.21 -14.92 12.09
N GLU A 89 25.52 -13.63 11.96
CA GLU A 89 26.31 -12.85 12.94
C GLU A 89 25.41 -11.90 13.73
N ARG A 90 25.41 -12.02 15.06
CA ARG A 90 24.53 -11.23 15.94
C ARG A 90 24.83 -9.74 15.89
N GLU A 91 26.09 -9.39 15.64
CA GLU A 91 26.60 -8.02 15.55
C GLU A 91 25.95 -7.25 14.40
N ASN A 92 25.47 -7.95 13.36
CA ASN A 92 24.81 -7.34 12.21
C ASN A 92 23.37 -6.90 12.51
N GLU A 93 22.77 -7.33 13.61
CA GLU A 93 21.37 -7.00 13.98
C GLU A 93 21.16 -5.48 14.07
N GLU A 94 22.07 -4.77 14.75
CA GLU A 94 21.93 -3.33 14.96
C GLU A 94 22.05 -2.53 13.66
N LYS A 95 22.89 -3.01 12.73
CA LYS A 95 23.22 -2.30 11.49
C LYS A 95 22.28 -2.62 10.34
N TYR A 96 21.95 -3.90 10.15
CA TYR A 96 21.23 -4.39 8.98
C TYR A 96 19.85 -4.96 9.30
N GLY A 97 19.65 -5.33 10.56
CA GLY A 97 18.41 -5.91 11.05
C GLY A 97 18.33 -7.42 10.94
N LEU A 98 17.10 -7.93 10.88
CA LEU A 98 16.79 -9.35 10.76
C LEU A 98 16.31 -9.68 9.35
N LEU A 99 16.60 -10.90 8.93
CA LEU A 99 16.07 -11.53 7.74
C LEU A 99 14.95 -12.48 8.13
N TYR A 100 13.82 -12.42 7.41
CA TYR A 100 12.70 -13.32 7.58
C TYR A 100 12.48 -14.09 6.28
N ASN A 101 12.14 -15.37 6.38
CA ASN A 101 11.58 -16.07 5.23
C ASN A 101 10.14 -15.60 4.96
N TRP A 102 9.64 -15.82 3.76
CA TRP A 102 8.31 -15.34 3.38
C TRP A 102 7.19 -16.03 4.17
N TYR A 103 7.42 -17.26 4.63
CA TYR A 103 6.49 -17.95 5.55
C TYR A 103 6.27 -17.18 6.85
N ALA A 104 7.30 -16.54 7.40
CA ALA A 104 7.13 -15.63 8.53
C ALA A 104 6.38 -14.35 8.13
N VAL A 105 6.68 -13.80 6.94
CA VAL A 105 6.04 -12.57 6.43
C VAL A 105 4.53 -12.72 6.28
N ASN A 106 4.07 -13.87 5.79
CA ASN A 106 2.66 -14.15 5.52
C ASN A 106 1.99 -15.05 6.58
N ASP A 107 2.59 -15.19 7.77
CA ASP A 107 2.00 -15.99 8.86
C ASP A 107 0.77 -15.29 9.46
N PHE A 108 -0.28 -16.06 9.76
CA PHE A 108 -1.52 -15.57 10.35
C PHE A 108 -1.34 -14.92 11.73
N ARG A 109 -0.23 -15.18 12.43
CA ARG A 109 0.12 -14.56 13.72
C ARG A 109 0.70 -13.16 13.59
N GLU A 110 1.03 -12.76 12.35
CA GLU A 110 1.50 -11.44 11.91
C GLU A 110 2.82 -10.96 12.52
N LEU A 111 3.79 -10.58 11.67
CA LEU A 111 5.02 -9.92 12.12
C LEU A 111 4.79 -8.45 12.53
N ALA A 112 3.97 -7.73 11.76
CA ALA A 112 3.80 -6.32 11.95
C ALA A 112 3.11 -6.01 13.30
N PRO A 113 3.50 -4.94 14.02
CA PRO A 113 2.79 -4.51 15.22
C PRO A 113 1.35 -4.10 14.91
N LYS A 114 0.53 -3.99 15.95
CA LYS A 114 -0.87 -3.56 15.83
C LYS A 114 -0.97 -2.21 15.08
N ASN A 115 -1.92 -2.11 14.15
CA ASN A 115 -2.17 -0.95 13.27
C ASN A 115 -1.07 -0.68 12.22
N TRP A 116 -0.19 -1.65 11.99
CA TRP A 116 0.77 -1.66 10.90
C TRP A 116 0.63 -2.96 10.13
N GLU A 117 1.03 -2.93 8.87
CA GLU A 117 1.09 -4.11 8.02
C GLU A 117 2.49 -4.22 7.41
N ILE A 118 2.89 -5.44 7.05
CA ILE A 118 4.03 -5.58 6.14
C ILE A 118 3.60 -5.07 4.77
N ALA A 119 4.46 -4.25 4.15
CA ALA A 119 4.16 -3.66 2.86
C ALA A 119 3.90 -4.73 1.79
N SER A 120 2.85 -4.52 1.01
CA SER A 120 2.46 -5.33 -0.14
C SER A 120 2.99 -4.75 -1.46
N GLU A 121 2.81 -5.47 -2.56
CA GLU A 121 3.14 -4.95 -3.90
C GLU A 121 2.45 -3.62 -4.21
N ILE A 122 1.18 -3.48 -3.82
CA ILE A 122 0.42 -2.26 -4.05
C ILE A 122 0.99 -1.10 -3.23
N ASP A 123 1.45 -1.37 -2.00
CA ASP A 123 2.07 -0.34 -1.16
C ASP A 123 3.33 0.23 -1.82
N TRP A 124 4.21 -0.66 -2.28
CA TRP A 124 5.45 -0.26 -2.94
C TRP A 124 5.22 0.39 -4.30
N SER A 125 4.20 -0.03 -5.04
CA SER A 125 3.83 0.58 -6.32
C SER A 125 3.38 2.03 -6.12
N ILE A 126 2.54 2.28 -5.12
CA ILE A 126 2.11 3.63 -4.72
C ILE A 126 3.31 4.49 -4.34
N LEU A 127 4.20 3.96 -3.49
CA LEU A 127 5.43 4.65 -3.08
C LEU A 127 6.31 5.01 -4.28
N ASN A 128 6.56 4.05 -5.17
CA ASN A 128 7.41 4.21 -6.34
C ASN A 128 6.89 5.31 -7.29
N HIS A 129 5.58 5.30 -7.56
CA HIS A 129 4.96 6.31 -8.40
C HIS A 129 5.00 7.70 -7.74
N PHE A 130 4.68 7.80 -6.45
CA PHE A 130 4.71 9.08 -5.71
C PHE A 130 6.09 9.73 -5.73
N LEU A 131 7.15 8.92 -5.64
CA LEU A 131 8.54 9.40 -5.64
C LEU A 131 9.12 9.63 -7.04
N GLY A 132 8.34 9.42 -8.10
CA GLY A 132 8.78 9.63 -9.47
C GLY A 132 9.66 8.50 -10.00
N LEU A 133 9.15 7.27 -9.99
CA LEU A 133 9.59 6.04 -10.70
C LEU A 133 11.10 5.90 -10.97
N SER A 134 11.66 6.71 -11.88
CA SER A 134 13.08 6.72 -12.24
C SER A 134 14.03 7.15 -11.11
N GLU A 135 13.54 7.91 -10.13
CA GLU A 135 14.34 8.50 -9.04
C GLU A 135 14.05 7.88 -7.66
N ALA A 136 12.99 7.07 -7.56
CA ALA A 136 12.45 6.61 -6.29
C ALA A 136 13.47 5.82 -5.46
N GLY A 137 14.27 4.96 -6.08
CA GLY A 137 15.33 4.22 -5.41
C GLY A 137 16.40 5.14 -4.83
N LYS A 138 16.82 6.17 -5.58
CA LYS A 138 17.78 7.18 -5.12
C LYS A 138 17.25 7.95 -3.90
N ILE A 139 15.96 8.27 -3.90
CA ILE A 139 15.29 9.00 -2.82
C ILE A 139 15.22 8.17 -1.53
N LEU A 140 14.94 6.86 -1.64
CA LEU A 140 14.72 5.97 -0.50
C LEU A 140 16.02 5.49 0.18
N LYS A 141 17.13 5.43 -0.56
CA LYS A 141 18.43 4.96 -0.02
C LYS A 141 18.99 5.92 1.04
N SER A 142 19.56 5.36 2.10
CA SER A 142 20.38 6.11 3.07
C SER A 142 21.63 6.70 2.41
N LYS A 143 22.13 7.81 2.97
CA LYS A 143 23.40 8.45 2.53
C LYS A 143 24.64 7.69 3.00
N SER A 144 24.56 7.08 4.17
CA SER A 144 25.61 6.31 4.82
C SER A 144 25.27 4.81 4.78
N ILE A 145 26.23 3.94 5.08
CA ILE A 145 26.11 2.47 5.23
C ILE A 145 26.31 1.66 3.93
N TRP A 146 26.16 2.25 2.75
CA TRP A 146 26.47 1.56 1.48
C TRP A 146 27.98 1.44 1.27
N GLU A 147 28.46 0.23 0.95
CA GLU A 147 29.90 -0.06 0.75
C GLU A 147 30.46 0.61 -0.50
N THR A 148 29.63 0.74 -1.53
CA THR A 148 29.91 1.57 -2.70
C THR A 148 29.29 2.95 -2.50
N LYS A 149 29.89 4.00 -3.09
CA LYS A 149 29.36 5.38 -3.03
C LYS A 149 27.95 5.43 -3.63
N SER A 150 26.94 5.24 -2.78
CA SER A 150 25.53 5.37 -3.13
C SER A 150 25.19 6.84 -3.36
N LYS A 151 24.34 7.11 -4.38
CA LYS A 151 23.76 8.45 -4.62
C LYS A 151 22.53 8.74 -3.74
N GLY A 152 22.35 7.99 -2.64
CA GLY A 152 21.18 8.12 -1.76
C GLY A 152 20.95 9.56 -1.29
N LEU A 153 19.72 10.04 -1.38
CA LEU A 153 19.37 11.41 -0.99
C LEU A 153 18.83 11.52 0.44
N ASP A 154 18.37 10.41 1.03
CA ASP A 154 17.75 10.36 2.35
C ASP A 154 16.60 11.39 2.54
N SER A 155 15.89 11.72 1.45
CA SER A 155 14.98 12.88 1.40
C SER A 155 13.75 12.76 2.30
N PHE A 156 13.45 11.55 2.78
CA PHE A 156 12.33 11.28 3.69
C PHE A 156 12.75 10.57 4.98
N LYS A 157 14.05 10.30 5.19
CA LYS A 157 14.53 9.41 6.26
C LYS A 157 13.90 8.02 6.21
N PHE A 158 13.62 7.53 5.00
CA PHE A 158 13.22 6.13 4.80
C PHE A 158 14.34 5.19 5.21
N ASN A 159 15.61 5.63 5.14
CA ASN A 159 16.78 4.84 5.52
C ASN A 159 16.76 3.45 4.90
N GLY A 160 16.57 3.37 3.58
CA GLY A 160 16.76 2.11 2.86
C GLY A 160 18.20 1.67 3.06
N ILE A 161 18.40 0.57 3.79
CA ILE A 161 19.72 0.03 4.14
C ILE A 161 20.08 -1.16 3.24
N PRO A 162 21.37 -1.34 2.90
CA PRO A 162 21.83 -2.43 2.05
C PRO A 162 21.99 -3.71 2.84
N SER A 163 20.86 -4.28 3.23
CA SER A 163 20.83 -5.45 4.08
C SER A 163 21.33 -6.70 3.34
N GLY A 164 21.18 -6.80 2.01
CA GLY A 164 21.41 -8.03 1.26
C GLY A 164 20.23 -8.99 1.43
N TYR A 165 20.43 -10.25 1.09
CA TYR A 165 19.45 -11.31 1.29
C TYR A 165 20.12 -12.64 1.64
N ARG A 166 19.31 -13.61 2.07
CA ARG A 166 19.67 -15.03 2.15
C ARG A 166 18.87 -15.77 1.09
N ASP A 167 19.52 -16.53 0.22
CA ASP A 167 18.85 -17.26 -0.85
C ASP A 167 18.12 -18.52 -0.32
N TYR A 168 17.48 -19.27 -1.21
CA TYR A 168 16.79 -20.50 -0.85
C TYR A 168 17.73 -21.66 -0.51
N ASN A 169 19.02 -21.60 -0.88
CA ASN A 169 20.04 -22.56 -0.46
C ASN A 169 20.62 -22.23 0.93
N GLY A 170 20.27 -21.06 1.46
CA GLY A 170 20.74 -20.54 2.74
C GLY A 170 22.02 -19.71 2.64
N GLU A 171 22.53 -19.43 1.44
CA GLU A 171 23.70 -18.57 1.20
C GLU A 171 23.32 -17.09 1.28
N PHE A 172 24.27 -16.25 1.72
CA PHE A 172 24.05 -14.81 1.88
C PHE A 172 24.78 -14.05 0.78
N ASP A 173 24.13 -13.05 0.20
CA ASP A 173 24.72 -12.24 -0.87
C ASP A 173 24.33 -10.76 -0.79
N TYR A 174 25.16 -9.91 -1.39
CA TYR A 174 25.01 -8.46 -1.56
C TYR A 174 24.84 -7.63 -0.28
N LEU A 175 25.30 -8.14 0.86
CA LEU A 175 25.43 -7.35 2.08
C LEU A 175 26.22 -6.07 1.77
N GLY A 176 25.74 -4.91 2.21
CA GLY A 176 26.41 -3.64 1.97
C GLY A 176 26.25 -3.05 0.55
N VAL A 177 25.71 -3.83 -0.41
CA VAL A 177 25.54 -3.42 -1.82
C VAL A 177 24.08 -3.27 -2.24
N ASN A 178 23.19 -4.16 -1.80
CA ASN A 178 21.77 -4.16 -2.12
C ASN A 178 20.92 -4.22 -0.85
N GLY A 179 19.76 -3.57 -0.85
CA GLY A 179 18.74 -3.75 0.19
C GLY A 179 17.55 -4.48 -0.41
N TYR A 180 17.19 -5.63 0.13
CA TYR A 180 16.05 -6.41 -0.32
C TYR A 180 14.95 -6.44 0.74
N PHE A 181 13.72 -6.24 0.29
CA PHE A 181 12.54 -6.16 1.13
C PHE A 181 11.48 -7.11 0.62
N TRP A 182 11.08 -8.08 1.43
CA TRP A 182 9.89 -8.86 1.11
C TRP A 182 8.67 -7.95 1.05
N THR A 183 7.79 -8.24 0.10
CA THR A 183 6.40 -7.83 0.20
C THR A 183 5.55 -8.98 0.76
N LYS A 184 4.42 -8.66 1.38
CA LYS A 184 3.45 -9.69 1.80
C LYS A 184 2.64 -10.29 0.64
N THR A 185 2.91 -9.91 -0.60
CA THR A 185 2.14 -10.35 -1.76
C THR A 185 2.80 -11.57 -2.39
N GLU A 186 2.04 -12.65 -2.48
CA GLU A 186 2.41 -13.85 -3.19
C GLU A 186 2.45 -13.61 -4.70
N ASN A 187 3.43 -14.20 -5.40
CA ASN A 187 3.47 -14.20 -6.85
C ASN A 187 2.84 -15.49 -7.39
N ASP A 188 3.32 -16.63 -6.89
CA ASP A 188 2.79 -17.95 -7.19
C ASP A 188 3.01 -18.92 -6.01
N GLU A 189 2.70 -20.20 -6.21
CA GLU A 189 2.83 -21.22 -5.17
C GLU A 189 4.25 -21.34 -4.58
N LYS A 190 5.30 -21.01 -5.34
CA LYS A 190 6.71 -21.12 -4.97
C LYS A 190 7.35 -19.78 -4.61
N THR A 191 6.91 -18.69 -5.23
CA THR A 191 7.57 -17.40 -5.15
C THR A 191 6.69 -16.31 -4.56
N ALA A 192 7.33 -15.28 -4.03
CA ALA A 192 6.68 -14.06 -3.59
C ALA A 192 7.41 -12.83 -4.14
N TRP A 193 6.73 -11.69 -4.15
CA TRP A 193 7.33 -10.47 -4.64
C TRP A 193 8.21 -9.79 -3.59
N ALA A 194 9.32 -9.24 -4.05
CA ALA A 194 10.26 -8.45 -3.29
C ALA A 194 10.59 -7.14 -4.00
N ARG A 195 11.15 -6.20 -3.23
CA ARG A 195 11.67 -4.92 -3.71
C ARG A 195 13.15 -4.82 -3.40
N GLY A 196 13.89 -4.23 -4.34
CA GLY A 196 15.32 -4.02 -4.18
C GLY A 196 15.72 -2.57 -4.33
N LEU A 197 16.63 -2.14 -3.48
CA LEU A 197 17.39 -0.90 -3.63
C LEU A 197 18.84 -1.28 -3.92
N ASN A 198 19.40 -0.79 -5.03
CA ASN A 198 20.77 -1.06 -5.42
C ASN A 198 21.62 0.22 -5.31
N ALA A 199 22.85 0.12 -4.82
CA ALA A 199 23.73 1.26 -4.61
C ALA A 199 23.88 2.16 -5.86
N SER A 200 23.95 1.54 -7.04
CA SER A 200 24.22 2.18 -8.33
C SER A 200 22.98 2.59 -9.13
N LYS A 201 21.79 2.09 -8.76
CA LYS A 201 20.53 2.35 -9.49
C LYS A 201 19.69 3.42 -8.80
N ASP A 202 18.99 4.22 -9.60
CA ASP A 202 18.11 5.29 -9.10
C ASP A 202 16.64 4.83 -9.00
N THR A 203 16.31 3.66 -9.55
CA THR A 203 14.98 3.03 -9.49
C THR A 203 14.85 2.06 -8.32
N ILE A 204 13.59 1.75 -7.95
CA ILE A 204 13.28 0.59 -7.11
C ILE A 204 13.19 -0.65 -8.02
N GLY A 205 13.93 -1.70 -7.71
CA GLY A 205 13.86 -2.98 -8.40
C GLY A 205 12.65 -3.80 -7.95
N VAL A 206 12.08 -4.55 -8.89
CA VAL A 206 10.97 -5.49 -8.69
C VAL A 206 11.48 -6.88 -9.01
N TYR A 207 11.31 -7.81 -8.08
CA TYR A 207 11.83 -9.18 -8.18
C TYR A 207 10.83 -10.14 -7.57
N ASP A 208 10.78 -11.37 -8.07
CA ASP A 208 10.20 -12.52 -7.40
C ASP A 208 11.30 -13.46 -6.92
N TYR A 209 11.11 -14.05 -5.75
CA TYR A 209 12.06 -14.97 -5.13
C TYR A 209 11.32 -16.11 -4.46
N GLU A 210 11.99 -17.24 -4.29
CA GLU A 210 11.49 -18.39 -3.54
C GLU A 210 11.18 -18.03 -2.09
N LYS A 211 10.06 -18.55 -1.58
CA LYS A 211 9.52 -18.20 -0.25
C LYS A 211 10.44 -18.55 0.93
N GLU A 212 11.37 -19.46 0.72
CA GLU A 212 12.44 -19.81 1.66
C GLU A 212 13.44 -18.68 1.87
N GLY A 213 13.64 -17.81 0.88
CA GLY A 213 14.63 -16.74 0.93
C GLY A 213 14.42 -15.80 2.13
N GLY A 214 15.52 -15.38 2.76
CA GLY A 214 15.51 -14.42 3.85
C GLY A 214 15.69 -12.99 3.37
N MET A 215 14.71 -12.12 3.61
CA MET A 215 14.81 -10.68 3.33
C MET A 215 14.33 -9.83 4.51
N ALA A 216 14.74 -8.56 4.51
CA ALA A 216 14.17 -7.61 5.45
C ALA A 216 12.70 -7.32 5.11
N VAL A 217 11.98 -6.69 6.02
CA VAL A 217 10.61 -6.20 5.77
C VAL A 217 10.44 -4.77 6.24
N ARG A 218 9.55 -4.03 5.55
CA ARG A 218 9.14 -2.69 5.91
C ARG A 218 7.67 -2.68 6.28
N CYS A 219 7.37 -2.01 7.39
CA CYS A 219 6.00 -1.78 7.81
C CYS A 219 5.44 -0.50 7.17
N VAL A 220 4.17 -0.55 6.81
CA VAL A 220 3.40 0.55 6.25
C VAL A 220 2.01 0.56 6.87
N ARG A 221 1.37 1.73 6.87
CA ARG A 221 -0.06 1.89 7.13
C ARG A 221 -0.63 3.03 6.29
N LYS A 222 -1.94 3.03 6.15
CA LYS A 222 -2.68 4.08 5.44
C LYS A 222 -2.78 5.34 6.31
N VAL A 223 -2.68 6.51 5.69
CA VAL A 223 -3.05 7.77 6.35
C VAL A 223 -4.57 7.79 6.52
N MET A 224 -5.02 8.03 7.75
CA MET A 224 -6.45 8.13 8.03
C MET A 224 -7.02 9.43 7.45
N ASN A 225 -8.25 9.35 6.91
CA ASN A 225 -9.03 10.52 6.55
C ASN A 225 -9.16 11.45 7.77
N ASN A 226 -8.92 12.75 7.57
CA ASN A 226 -9.10 13.76 8.60
C ASN A 226 -10.34 14.62 8.32
N ASN A 227 -10.94 15.18 9.37
CA ASN A 227 -12.11 16.06 9.24
C ASN A 227 -11.67 17.49 8.91
N ASN A 228 -11.17 17.70 7.69
CA ASN A 228 -10.71 19.01 7.22
C ASN A 228 -11.75 19.66 6.29
N GLU A 229 -12.48 20.65 6.83
CA GLU A 229 -13.54 21.36 6.11
C GLU A 229 -13.07 22.02 4.80
N MET A 230 -11.84 22.54 4.78
CA MET A 230 -11.26 23.13 3.58
C MET A 230 -11.04 22.07 2.49
N SER A 231 -10.57 20.87 2.86
CA SER A 231 -10.42 19.76 1.92
C SER A 231 -11.76 19.33 1.32
N TYR A 232 -12.84 19.37 2.11
CA TYR A 232 -14.20 19.05 1.66
C TYR A 232 -14.72 20.10 0.68
N SER A 233 -14.56 21.38 1.01
CA SER A 233 -14.92 22.50 0.11
C SER A 233 -14.17 22.44 -1.22
N LEU A 234 -12.87 22.12 -1.18
CA LEU A 234 -12.05 21.96 -2.39
C LEU A 234 -12.53 20.77 -3.25
N LEU A 235 -12.94 19.66 -2.64
CA LEU A 235 -13.50 18.53 -3.38
C LEU A 235 -14.82 18.90 -4.07
N GLU A 236 -15.73 19.58 -3.37
CA GLU A 236 -17.00 20.00 -3.99
C GLU A 236 -16.77 20.95 -5.17
N LYS A 237 -15.79 21.86 -5.05
CA LYS A 237 -15.36 22.68 -6.19
C LYS A 237 -14.76 21.85 -7.32
N ALA A 238 -14.00 20.80 -7.03
CA ALA A 238 -13.45 19.91 -8.05
C ALA A 238 -14.56 19.17 -8.83
N LYS A 239 -15.62 18.72 -8.13
CA LYS A 239 -16.80 18.08 -8.73
C LYS A 239 -17.57 19.05 -9.63
N ASP A 240 -17.81 20.29 -9.17
CA ASP A 240 -18.46 21.33 -9.98
C ASP A 240 -17.68 21.66 -11.26
N LEU A 241 -16.36 21.80 -11.16
CA LEU A 241 -15.49 22.03 -12.32
C LEU A 241 -15.52 20.85 -13.30
N TRP A 242 -15.54 19.62 -12.79
CA TRP A 242 -15.67 18.42 -13.62
C TRP A 242 -17.01 18.38 -14.37
N ASN A 243 -18.12 18.73 -13.71
CA ASN A 243 -19.44 18.85 -14.35
C ASN A 243 -19.46 19.91 -15.47
N LYS A 244 -18.68 20.98 -15.32
CA LYS A 244 -18.46 22.02 -16.33
C LYS A 244 -17.46 21.62 -17.42
N LYS A 245 -16.93 20.38 -17.37
CA LYS A 245 -15.88 19.83 -18.25
C LYS A 245 -14.53 20.56 -18.15
N ASP A 246 -14.32 21.32 -17.08
CA ASP A 246 -13.03 21.95 -16.77
C ASP A 246 -12.16 20.97 -15.95
N TYR A 247 -11.66 19.95 -16.63
CA TYR A 247 -10.93 18.85 -15.99
C TYR A 247 -9.59 19.30 -15.41
N ILE A 248 -8.92 20.28 -16.04
CA ILE A 248 -7.62 20.79 -15.57
C ILE A 248 -7.78 21.47 -14.20
N ASN A 249 -8.75 22.38 -14.06
CA ASN A 249 -8.97 23.02 -12.77
C ASN A 249 -9.57 22.05 -11.74
N SER A 250 -10.38 21.08 -12.18
CA SER A 250 -10.86 20.00 -11.30
C SER A 250 -9.69 19.21 -10.68
N ILE A 251 -8.70 18.79 -11.50
CA ILE A 251 -7.49 18.10 -11.02
C ILE A 251 -6.74 18.97 -10.01
N LYS A 252 -6.62 20.27 -10.27
CA LYS A 252 -5.95 21.21 -9.36
C LYS A 252 -6.64 21.27 -8.00
N MET A 253 -7.97 21.43 -7.97
CA MET A 253 -8.72 21.50 -6.70
C MET A 253 -8.69 20.17 -5.94
N ALA A 254 -8.84 19.04 -6.63
CA ALA A 254 -8.73 17.72 -6.02
C ALA A 254 -7.32 17.48 -5.43
N THR A 255 -6.26 17.95 -6.11
CA THR A 255 -4.89 17.88 -5.61
C THR A 255 -4.70 18.68 -4.32
N GLN A 256 -5.25 19.90 -4.26
CA GLN A 256 -5.20 20.71 -3.03
C GLN A 256 -5.99 20.07 -1.88
N ALA A 257 -7.13 19.43 -2.17
CA ALA A 257 -7.87 18.67 -1.16
C ALA A 257 -7.05 17.52 -0.58
N ILE A 258 -6.34 16.77 -1.45
CA ILE A 258 -5.44 15.68 -1.07
C ILE A 258 -4.26 16.18 -0.23
N GLU A 259 -3.67 17.32 -0.57
CA GLU A 259 -2.55 17.90 0.21
C GLU A 259 -2.95 18.21 1.65
N LEU A 260 -4.18 18.68 1.86
CA LEU A 260 -4.74 18.96 3.20
C LEU A 260 -5.20 17.69 3.92
N ASN A 261 -5.61 16.68 3.16
CA ASN A 261 -6.17 15.45 3.67
C ASN A 261 -5.73 14.23 2.83
N PRO A 262 -4.52 13.70 3.06
CA PRO A 262 -3.97 12.59 2.26
C PRO A 262 -4.72 11.27 2.41
N GLY A 263 -5.61 11.15 3.40
CA GLY A 263 -6.52 10.01 3.56
C GLY A 263 -7.86 10.19 2.86
N TYR A 264 -8.06 11.28 2.09
CA TYR A 264 -9.36 11.59 1.49
C TYR A 264 -9.61 10.80 0.20
N GLN A 265 -10.08 9.57 0.35
CA GLN A 265 -10.33 8.63 -0.76
C GLN A 265 -11.14 9.25 -1.92
N GLU A 266 -12.17 10.03 -1.61
CA GLU A 266 -13.06 10.61 -2.62
C GLU A 266 -12.37 11.69 -3.48
N ALA A 267 -11.39 12.40 -2.92
CA ALA A 267 -10.59 13.36 -3.68
C ALA A 267 -9.66 12.67 -4.70
N TYR A 268 -9.10 11.52 -4.35
CA TYR A 268 -8.37 10.68 -5.31
C TYR A 268 -9.29 10.14 -6.42
N TYR A 269 -10.48 9.67 -6.05
CA TYR A 269 -11.48 9.22 -7.02
C TYR A 269 -11.86 10.34 -8.01
N GLN A 270 -12.18 11.53 -7.50
CA GLN A 270 -12.51 12.69 -8.32
C GLN A 270 -11.35 13.11 -9.23
N LYS A 271 -10.11 13.07 -8.74
CA LYS A 271 -8.93 13.33 -9.56
C LYS A 271 -8.78 12.30 -10.67
N GLY A 272 -9.04 11.02 -10.38
CA GLY A 272 -9.07 9.94 -11.37
C GLY A 272 -10.12 10.16 -12.46
N LEU A 273 -11.35 10.56 -12.09
CA LEU A 273 -12.40 10.93 -13.04
C LEU A 273 -11.95 12.07 -13.95
N SER A 274 -11.34 13.12 -13.40
CA SER A 274 -10.90 14.26 -14.20
C SER A 274 -9.80 13.88 -15.19
N TYR A 275 -8.85 13.01 -14.82
CA TYR A 275 -7.86 12.48 -15.77
C TYR A 275 -8.47 11.57 -16.84
N GLN A 276 -9.41 10.71 -16.47
CA GLN A 276 -10.08 9.80 -17.41
C GLN A 276 -10.76 10.59 -18.54
N TYR A 277 -11.48 11.66 -18.17
CA TYR A 277 -12.22 12.50 -19.11
C TYR A 277 -11.35 13.53 -19.85
N SER A 278 -10.13 13.80 -19.35
CA SER A 278 -9.09 14.53 -20.09
C SER A 278 -8.20 13.61 -20.94
N ASP A 279 -8.65 12.38 -21.19
CA ASP A 279 -7.98 11.33 -21.97
C ASP A 279 -6.65 10.79 -21.42
N ASN A 280 -6.32 11.06 -20.16
CA ASN A 280 -5.12 10.53 -19.52
C ASN A 280 -5.43 9.27 -18.70
N GLN A 281 -5.55 8.12 -19.39
CA GLN A 281 -5.99 6.86 -18.76
C GLN A 281 -5.00 6.30 -17.75
N GLN A 282 -3.69 6.49 -17.94
CA GLN A 282 -2.67 5.99 -17.00
C GLN A 282 -2.77 6.73 -15.66
N GLU A 283 -2.88 8.06 -15.68
CA GLU A 283 -3.05 8.83 -14.46
C GLU A 283 -4.40 8.62 -13.79
N ALA A 284 -5.45 8.35 -14.58
CA ALA A 284 -6.74 7.95 -14.05
C ALA A 284 -6.62 6.64 -13.25
N ILE A 285 -6.00 5.60 -13.84
CA ILE A 285 -5.77 4.30 -13.18
C ILE A 285 -4.97 4.50 -11.89
N PHE A 286 -3.91 5.31 -11.91
CA PHE A 286 -3.12 5.57 -10.71
C PHE A 286 -3.94 6.21 -9.59
N ASN A 287 -4.76 7.23 -9.90
CA ASN A 287 -5.59 7.88 -8.88
C ASN A 287 -6.73 6.97 -8.39
N TYR A 288 -7.30 6.12 -9.26
CA TYR A 288 -8.22 5.08 -8.83
C TYR A 288 -7.54 4.01 -7.96
N ASN A 289 -6.29 3.64 -8.22
CA ASN A 289 -5.52 2.76 -7.34
C ASN A 289 -5.38 3.35 -5.94
N LEU A 290 -5.05 4.64 -5.83
CA LEU A 290 -4.95 5.34 -4.54
C LEU A 290 -6.31 5.41 -3.82
N SER A 291 -7.37 5.65 -4.57
CA SER A 291 -8.73 5.67 -4.04
C SER A 291 -9.11 4.30 -3.46
N ILE A 292 -8.99 3.24 -4.25
CA ILE A 292 -9.26 1.84 -3.85
C ILE A 292 -8.38 1.43 -2.66
N TYR A 293 -7.11 1.83 -2.69
CA TYR A 293 -6.17 1.58 -1.60
C TYR A 293 -6.67 2.16 -0.27
N LEU A 294 -7.24 3.37 -0.27
CA LEU A 294 -7.77 3.99 0.93
C LEU A 294 -9.13 3.41 1.35
N ASN A 295 -10.06 3.28 0.40
CA ASN A 295 -11.36 2.64 0.62
C ASN A 295 -11.91 2.11 -0.70
N GLU A 296 -12.31 0.84 -0.71
CA GLU A 296 -12.84 0.18 -1.90
C GLU A 296 -14.28 0.64 -2.19
N THR A 297 -14.56 1.02 -3.43
CA THR A 297 -15.93 1.31 -3.90
C THR A 297 -16.17 0.69 -5.27
N TYR A 298 -17.43 0.34 -5.56
CA TYR A 298 -17.76 -0.29 -6.84
C TYR A 298 -17.47 0.65 -8.02
N GLU A 299 -17.63 1.97 -7.84
CA GLU A 299 -17.37 3.00 -8.85
C GLU A 299 -15.89 3.11 -9.17
N ALA A 300 -15.03 3.06 -8.15
CA ALA A 300 -13.59 3.16 -8.34
C ALA A 300 -13.07 1.94 -9.13
N PHE A 301 -13.53 0.74 -8.80
CA PHE A 301 -13.23 -0.46 -9.58
C PHE A 301 -13.80 -0.39 -11.01
N TYR A 302 -15.06 0.02 -11.16
CA TYR A 302 -15.71 0.14 -12.46
C TYR A 302 -14.98 1.11 -13.40
N ASN A 303 -14.60 2.29 -12.89
CA ASN A 303 -13.92 3.31 -13.69
C ASN A 303 -12.47 2.94 -13.97
N ARG A 304 -11.77 2.31 -13.01
CA ARG A 304 -10.43 1.75 -13.27
C ARG A 304 -10.47 0.68 -14.35
N ALA A 305 -11.44 -0.22 -14.31
CA ALA A 305 -11.65 -1.24 -15.33
C ALA A 305 -11.88 -0.61 -16.71
N PHE A 306 -12.69 0.45 -16.78
CA PHE A 306 -12.93 1.19 -18.02
C PHE A 306 -11.63 1.77 -18.59
N CYS A 307 -10.81 2.42 -17.76
CA CYS A 307 -9.51 2.94 -18.19
C CYS A 307 -8.57 1.82 -18.67
N LYS A 308 -8.51 0.68 -17.96
CA LYS A 308 -7.73 -0.50 -18.37
C LYS A 308 -8.19 -1.06 -19.73
N GLN A 309 -9.51 -1.17 -19.93
CA GLN A 309 -10.08 -1.59 -21.21
C GLN A 309 -9.70 -0.63 -22.35
N ARG A 310 -9.69 0.69 -22.10
CA ARG A 310 -9.21 1.69 -23.08
C ARG A 310 -7.73 1.56 -23.41
N LEU A 311 -6.95 1.00 -22.49
CA LEU A 311 -5.53 0.65 -22.68
C LEU A 311 -5.31 -0.80 -23.11
N TRP A 312 -6.37 -1.50 -23.54
CA TRP A 312 -6.32 -2.89 -24.02
C TRP A 312 -5.91 -3.93 -22.97
N ASP A 313 -5.89 -3.55 -21.69
CA ASP A 313 -5.73 -4.47 -20.56
C ASP A 313 -7.10 -5.09 -20.22
N PHE A 314 -7.54 -6.02 -21.08
CA PHE A 314 -8.84 -6.68 -20.93
C PHE A 314 -8.88 -7.61 -19.71
N SER A 315 -7.77 -8.32 -19.42
CA SER A 315 -7.69 -9.20 -18.24
C SER A 315 -7.86 -8.41 -16.95
N GLY A 316 -7.08 -7.34 -16.78
CA GLY A 316 -7.18 -6.48 -15.60
C GLY A 316 -8.51 -5.73 -15.51
N ALA A 317 -9.16 -5.42 -16.64
CA ALA A 317 -10.51 -4.86 -16.66
C ALA A 317 -11.57 -5.87 -16.21
N ILE A 318 -11.47 -7.14 -16.62
CA ILE A 318 -12.38 -8.22 -16.20
C ILE A 318 -12.31 -8.43 -14.68
N GLU A 319 -11.11 -8.44 -14.12
CA GLU A 319 -10.90 -8.53 -12.67
C GLU A 319 -11.56 -7.37 -11.92
N ASP A 320 -11.33 -6.14 -12.39
CA ASP A 320 -11.88 -4.94 -11.75
C ASP A 320 -13.40 -4.85 -11.88
N TYR A 321 -13.98 -5.16 -13.05
CA TYR A 321 -15.43 -5.24 -13.18
C TYR A 321 -16.02 -6.34 -12.29
N THR A 322 -15.33 -7.46 -12.13
CA THR A 322 -15.76 -8.52 -11.20
C THR A 322 -15.77 -8.01 -9.77
N LYS A 323 -14.75 -7.27 -9.33
CA LYS A 323 -14.75 -6.61 -8.01
C LYS A 323 -15.88 -5.59 -7.85
N SER A 324 -16.13 -4.78 -8.89
CA SER A 324 -17.25 -3.84 -8.92
C SER A 324 -18.61 -4.56 -8.76
N ILE A 325 -18.83 -5.66 -9.47
CA ILE A 325 -20.04 -6.49 -9.37
C ILE A 325 -20.20 -7.12 -7.98
N LEU A 326 -19.11 -7.60 -7.39
CA LEU A 326 -19.15 -8.16 -6.02
C LEU A 326 -19.54 -7.11 -4.98
N LEU A 327 -19.10 -5.87 -5.16
CA LEU A 327 -19.45 -4.75 -4.27
C LEU A 327 -20.87 -4.23 -4.51
N ASN A 328 -21.33 -4.22 -5.77
CA ASN A 328 -22.70 -3.86 -6.12
C ASN A 328 -23.22 -4.68 -7.31
N PRO A 329 -23.99 -5.75 -7.06
CA PRO A 329 -24.42 -6.69 -8.09
C PRO A 329 -25.60 -6.18 -8.94
N ASN A 330 -26.15 -5.00 -8.65
CA ASN A 330 -27.33 -4.47 -9.35
C ASN A 330 -26.97 -3.43 -10.43
N ILE A 331 -25.67 -3.24 -10.71
CA ILE A 331 -25.21 -2.29 -11.73
C ILE A 331 -25.10 -3.01 -13.08
N GLY A 332 -26.16 -2.93 -13.89
CA GLY A 332 -26.20 -3.53 -15.23
C GLY A 332 -25.01 -3.12 -16.11
N GLY A 333 -24.56 -1.86 -15.99
CA GLY A 333 -23.38 -1.34 -16.69
C GLY A 333 -22.08 -2.09 -16.37
N SER A 334 -21.91 -2.62 -15.14
CA SER A 334 -20.72 -3.38 -14.76
C SER A 334 -20.67 -4.74 -15.46
N TYR A 335 -21.81 -5.43 -15.57
CA TYR A 335 -21.91 -6.68 -16.35
C TYR A 335 -21.72 -6.40 -17.83
N TYR A 336 -22.38 -5.36 -18.37
CA TYR A 336 -22.24 -5.02 -19.79
C TYR A 336 -20.78 -4.78 -20.18
N ASN A 337 -20.05 -3.95 -19.42
CA ASN A 337 -18.65 -3.68 -19.75
C ASN A 337 -17.71 -4.86 -19.43
N ARG A 338 -18.00 -5.68 -18.40
CA ARG A 338 -17.27 -6.94 -18.22
C ARG A 338 -17.48 -7.89 -19.40
N GLY A 339 -18.72 -7.99 -19.89
CA GLY A 339 -19.07 -8.77 -21.07
C GLY A 339 -18.31 -8.30 -22.31
N ARG A 340 -18.20 -6.97 -22.50
CA ARG A 340 -17.35 -6.40 -23.57
C ARG A 340 -15.88 -6.77 -23.41
N ALA A 341 -15.33 -6.60 -22.22
CA ALA A 341 -13.93 -6.96 -21.96
C ALA A 341 -13.68 -8.47 -22.18
N LYS A 342 -14.59 -9.35 -21.75
CA LYS A 342 -14.55 -10.80 -22.02
C LYS A 342 -14.64 -11.14 -23.49
N PHE A 343 -15.49 -10.45 -24.25
CA PHE A 343 -15.59 -10.64 -25.70
C PHE A 343 -14.26 -10.33 -26.39
N GLU A 344 -13.64 -9.19 -26.06
CA GLU A 344 -12.31 -8.83 -26.56
C GLU A 344 -11.23 -9.82 -26.09
N PHE A 345 -11.39 -10.37 -24.89
CA PHE A 345 -10.55 -11.45 -24.33
C PHE A 345 -10.90 -12.85 -24.88
N LYS A 346 -11.86 -12.95 -25.82
CA LYS A 346 -12.33 -14.19 -26.48
C LYS A 346 -13.05 -15.20 -25.57
N ASP A 347 -13.49 -14.77 -24.39
CA ASP A 347 -14.44 -15.52 -23.56
C ASP A 347 -15.89 -15.19 -23.98
N TYR A 348 -16.32 -15.77 -25.09
CA TYR A 348 -17.62 -15.46 -25.70
C TYR A 348 -18.81 -15.94 -24.88
N GLU A 349 -18.72 -17.12 -24.25
CA GLU A 349 -19.80 -17.64 -23.39
C GLU A 349 -19.92 -16.82 -22.10
N GLY A 350 -18.78 -16.47 -21.47
CA GLY A 350 -18.78 -15.56 -20.33
C GLY A 350 -19.32 -14.17 -20.68
N ALA A 351 -19.02 -13.66 -21.88
CA ALA A 351 -19.55 -12.41 -22.37
C ALA A 351 -21.08 -12.45 -22.56
N ARG A 352 -21.59 -13.51 -23.21
CA ARG A 352 -23.04 -13.71 -23.40
C ARG A 352 -23.78 -13.77 -22.08
N SER A 353 -23.24 -14.50 -21.09
CA SER A 353 -23.83 -14.57 -19.75
C SER A 353 -23.91 -13.19 -19.08
N ASP A 354 -22.85 -12.39 -19.19
CA ASP A 354 -22.81 -11.06 -18.62
C ASP A 354 -23.79 -10.10 -19.34
N TYR A 355 -23.90 -10.15 -20.67
CA TYR A 355 -24.88 -9.35 -21.41
C TYR A 355 -26.32 -9.70 -21.03
N ASN A 356 -26.65 -10.99 -20.91
CA ASN A 356 -27.99 -11.41 -20.47
C ASN A 356 -28.33 -10.84 -19.08
N THR A 357 -27.37 -10.88 -18.16
CA THR A 357 -27.54 -10.32 -16.81
C THR A 357 -27.70 -8.80 -16.87
N ALA A 358 -26.90 -8.10 -17.68
CA ALA A 358 -27.00 -6.66 -17.86
C ALA A 358 -28.38 -6.22 -18.37
N ILE A 359 -28.95 -6.96 -19.33
CA ILE A 359 -30.29 -6.71 -19.90
C ILE A 359 -31.39 -6.93 -18.86
N GLN A 360 -31.24 -7.94 -17.99
CA GLN A 360 -32.20 -8.20 -16.91
C GLN A 360 -32.19 -7.09 -15.86
N LEU A 361 -31.03 -6.45 -15.62
CA LEU A 361 -30.87 -5.42 -14.59
C LEU A 361 -31.21 -4.00 -15.08
N ASP A 362 -31.09 -3.70 -16.38
CA ASP A 362 -31.37 -2.37 -16.93
C ASP A 362 -32.17 -2.45 -18.25
N GLU A 363 -33.43 -2.03 -18.20
CA GLU A 363 -34.32 -1.99 -19.37
C GLU A 363 -33.82 -1.06 -20.49
N ASN A 364 -32.96 -0.08 -20.20
CA ASN A 364 -32.35 0.76 -21.23
C ASN A 364 -31.24 0.02 -21.98
N LEU A 365 -30.51 -0.88 -21.31
CA LEU A 365 -29.53 -1.74 -21.97
C LEU A 365 -30.22 -2.73 -22.93
N LYS A 366 -31.44 -3.18 -22.59
CA LYS A 366 -32.28 -3.99 -23.48
C LYS A 366 -32.50 -3.35 -24.86
N ARG A 367 -32.63 -2.01 -24.91
CA ARG A 367 -32.78 -1.28 -26.19
C ARG A 367 -31.47 -1.18 -26.97
N LEU A 368 -30.33 -1.17 -26.29
CA LEU A 368 -28.99 -1.12 -26.90
C LEU A 368 -28.58 -2.48 -27.48
N THR A 369 -28.99 -3.58 -26.84
CA THR A 369 -28.60 -4.96 -27.19
C THR A 369 -29.44 -5.60 -28.29
N ASN A 370 -30.58 -5.04 -28.69
CA ASN A 370 -31.32 -5.50 -29.88
C ASN A 370 -30.51 -5.41 -31.19
N TYR A 371 -29.34 -4.74 -31.18
CA TYR A 371 -28.38 -4.73 -32.28
C TYR A 371 -27.36 -5.88 -32.24
N LEU A 372 -27.22 -6.60 -31.12
CA LEU A 372 -26.26 -7.70 -30.93
C LEU A 372 -26.83 -9.07 -31.33
N ASP A 373 -28.13 -9.20 -31.58
CA ASP A 373 -28.75 -10.40 -32.18
C ASP A 373 -28.37 -10.62 -33.67
N LEU A 374 -27.36 -9.90 -34.18
CA LEU A 374 -26.83 -9.96 -35.55
C LEU A 374 -25.40 -10.52 -35.65
N ILE A 375 -24.85 -11.05 -34.55
CA ILE A 375 -23.57 -11.78 -34.49
C ILE A 375 -23.86 -13.16 -33.93
#